data_AF-A0A960N4F1-F1
#
_entry.id   AF-A0A960N4F1-F1
#
_cell.length_a   1.000
_cell.length_b   1.000
_cell.length_c   1.000
_cell.angle_alpha   90.00
_cell.angle_beta   90.00
_cell.angle_gamma   90.00
#
_symmetry.space_group_name_H-M   'P 1'
#
loop_
_entity.id
_entity.type
_entity.pdbx_description
1 polymer ?
#
loop_
_entity_poly.entity_id
_entity_poly.type
_entity_poly.pdbx_seq_one_letter_code
_entity_poly.pdbx_strand_id
1 'polypeptide(L)'
;MPPRLLDHHEQDLLQSERSLLDRLGLSLARLEARREDQDRLEQARRQLDELFLLVVVGEFNAGKSAFINALLGETLLEEGATPTTVRVHVLRHGDELSRNLTEADLEVITAPVEWLRDINLVDTPGANAVIQRHQ
;
A
#
# COMPACT_ATOMS: atom_id res chain seq x y z
N MET A 1 9.88 14.06 -10.74
CA MET A 1 9.40 12.96 -9.90
C MET A 1 9.95 13.15 -8.50
N PRO A 2 9.17 12.93 -7.44
CA PRO A 2 9.72 12.96 -6.09
C PRO A 2 10.80 11.86 -5.97
N PRO A 3 11.93 12.14 -5.30
CA PRO A 3 12.93 11.13 -4.98
C PRO A 3 12.34 10.06 -4.05
N ARG A 4 13.06 8.95 -3.86
CA ARG A 4 12.75 8.01 -2.76
C ARG A 4 12.63 8.76 -1.44
N LEU A 5 11.67 8.32 -0.63
CA LEU A 5 11.33 8.96 0.64
C LEU A 5 12.33 8.57 1.73
N LEU A 6 12.81 7.33 1.69
CA LEU A 6 13.81 6.84 2.61
C LEU A 6 15.22 7.23 2.15
N ASP A 7 16.04 7.68 3.09
CA ASP A 7 17.44 7.96 2.82
C ASP A 7 18.28 6.68 2.65
N HIS A 8 19.55 6.81 2.30
CA HIS A 8 20.43 5.65 2.10
C HIS A 8 20.61 4.80 3.37
N HIS A 9 20.66 5.43 4.54
CA HIS A 9 20.84 4.72 5.80
C HIS A 9 19.59 3.91 6.17
N GLU A 10 18.41 4.50 6.02
CA GLU A 10 17.13 3.84 6.22
C GLU A 10 16.95 2.66 5.24
N GLN A 11 17.33 2.84 3.98
CA GLN A 11 17.32 1.75 2.98
C GLN A 11 18.25 0.60 3.36
N ASP A 12 19.48 0.90 3.80
CA ASP A 12 20.45 -0.10 4.22
C ASP A 12 19.97 -0.88 5.45
N LEU A 13 19.32 -0.20 6.40
CA LEU A 13 18.71 -0.83 7.57
C LEU A 13 17.59 -1.79 7.17
N LEU A 14 16.66 -1.36 6.30
CA LEU A 14 15.58 -2.22 5.82
C LEU A 14 16.10 -3.44 5.05
N GLN A 15 17.12 -3.25 4.22
CA GLN A 15 17.74 -4.37 3.49
C GLN A 15 18.43 -5.34 4.45
N SER A 16 19.08 -4.83 5.49
CA SER A 16 19.71 -5.64 6.54
C SER A 16 18.69 -6.44 7.34
N GLU A 17 17.56 -5.82 7.69
CA GLU A 17 16.48 -6.46 8.43
C GLU A 17 15.79 -7.55 7.60
N ARG A 18 15.46 -7.28 6.33
CA ARG A 18 14.96 -8.30 5.38
C ARG A 18 15.93 -9.49 5.29
N SER A 19 17.23 -9.21 5.16
CA SER A 19 18.25 -10.26 5.10
C SER A 19 18.35 -11.08 6.38
N LEU A 20 18.09 -10.49 7.56
CA LEU A 20 18.02 -11.21 8.83
C LEU A 20 16.78 -12.11 8.90
N LEU A 21 15.62 -11.60 8.50
CA LEU A 21 14.38 -12.40 8.47
C LEU A 21 14.48 -13.58 7.49
N ASP A 22 15.09 -13.39 6.31
CA ASP A 22 15.30 -14.47 5.36
C ASP A 22 16.22 -15.57 5.92
N ARG A 23 17.31 -15.19 6.60
CA ARG A 23 18.21 -16.14 7.29
C ARG A 23 17.51 -16.87 8.44
N LEU A 24 16.66 -16.18 9.19
CA LEU A 24 15.83 -16.78 10.22
C LEU A 24 14.86 -17.80 9.61
N GLY A 25 14.22 -17.48 8.49
CA GLY A 25 13.33 -18.40 7.77
C GLY A 25 14.01 -19.68 7.31
N LEU A 26 15.21 -19.56 6.75
CA LEU A 26 16.01 -20.74 6.40
C LEU A 26 16.35 -21.61 7.61
N SER A 27 16.60 -20.99 8.76
CA SER A 27 16.91 -21.71 10.01
C SER A 27 15.68 -22.40 10.60
N LEU A 28 14.54 -21.71 10.62
CA LEU A 28 13.26 -22.29 11.08
C LEU A 28 12.81 -23.45 10.20
N ALA A 29 13.00 -23.35 8.88
CA ALA A 29 12.72 -24.44 7.96
C ALA A 29 13.58 -25.69 8.24
N ARG A 30 14.88 -25.51 8.50
CA ARG A 30 15.81 -26.60 8.82
C ARG A 30 15.51 -27.29 10.16
N LEU A 31 14.96 -26.55 11.11
CA LEU A 31 14.62 -27.06 12.44
C LEU A 31 13.19 -27.62 12.53
N GLU A 32 12.48 -27.72 11.40
CA GLU A 32 11.07 -28.14 11.34
C GLU A 32 10.19 -27.36 12.33
N ALA A 33 10.42 -26.04 12.41
CA ALA A 33 9.70 -25.16 13.33
C ALA A 33 8.18 -25.25 13.14
N ARG A 34 7.44 -24.97 14.21
CA ARG A 34 5.97 -24.98 14.20
C ARG A 34 5.45 -23.99 13.15
N ARG A 35 4.32 -24.33 12.50
CA ARG A 35 3.66 -23.45 11.51
C ARG A 35 3.43 -22.04 12.06
N GLU A 36 3.04 -21.93 13.32
CA GLU A 36 2.85 -20.64 14.00
C GLU A 36 4.11 -19.74 13.96
N ASP A 37 5.30 -20.33 14.14
CA ASP A 37 6.56 -19.56 14.10
C ASP A 37 6.90 -19.13 12.66
N GLN A 38 6.54 -19.96 11.66
CA GLN A 38 6.68 -19.63 10.24
C GLN A 38 5.72 -18.50 9.84
N ASP A 39 4.46 -18.58 10.27
CA ASP A 39 3.42 -17.57 10.00
C ASP A 39 3.81 -16.21 10.61
N ARG A 40 4.35 -16.21 11.83
CA ARG A 40 4.86 -14.98 12.49
C ARG A 40 6.02 -14.36 11.72
N LEU A 41 6.93 -15.17 11.19
CA LEU A 41 8.03 -14.67 10.36
C LEU A 41 7.51 -14.06 9.05
N GLU A 42 6.59 -14.73 8.38
CA GLU A 42 5.97 -14.21 7.16
C GLU A 42 5.20 -12.91 7.43
N GLN A 43 4.54 -12.79 8.58
CA GLN A 43 3.91 -11.55 9.00
C GLN A 43 4.93 -10.43 9.22
N ALA A 44 6.04 -10.71 9.91
CA ALA A 44 7.11 -9.73 10.12
C ALA A 44 7.72 -9.25 8.79
N ARG A 45 7.95 -10.16 7.84
CA ARG A 45 8.42 -9.82 6.48
C ARG A 45 7.45 -8.89 5.77
N ARG A 46 6.15 -9.21 5.80
CA ARG A 46 5.10 -8.36 5.21
C ARG A 46 5.04 -6.97 5.83
N GLN A 47 5.21 -6.85 7.15
CA GLN A 47 5.22 -5.55 7.83
C GLN A 47 6.37 -4.64 7.38
N LEU A 48 7.54 -5.21 7.04
CA LEU A 48 8.66 -4.46 6.48
C LEU A 48 8.40 -3.96 5.03
N ASP A 49 7.42 -4.52 4.34
CA ASP A 49 7.04 -4.08 3.00
C ASP A 49 5.88 -3.06 3.03
N GLU A 50 5.24 -2.86 4.19
CA GLU A 50 4.08 -1.97 4.37
C GLU A 50 4.37 -0.78 5.31
N LEU A 51 5.65 -0.41 5.47
CA LEU A 51 6.14 0.44 6.55
C LEU A 51 5.49 1.82 6.70
N PHE A 52 4.95 2.38 5.62
CA PHE A 52 4.41 3.74 5.64
C PHE A 52 3.11 3.85 4.84
N LEU A 53 2.04 4.18 5.54
CA LEU A 53 0.72 4.40 4.95
C LEU A 53 0.43 5.90 4.88
N LEU A 54 0.27 6.43 3.67
CA LEU A 54 -0.21 7.80 3.45
C LEU A 54 -1.69 7.76 3.08
N VAL A 55 -2.55 8.24 3.96
CA VAL A 55 -4.00 8.26 3.75
C VAL A 55 -4.46 9.66 3.37
N VAL A 56 -5.11 9.79 2.22
CA VAL A 56 -5.70 11.06 1.76
C VAL A 56 -7.18 11.08 2.13
N VAL A 57 -7.58 12.06 2.94
CA VAL A 57 -8.94 12.19 3.50
C VAL A 57 -9.49 13.58 3.19
N GLY A 58 -10.81 13.67 3.04
CA GLY A 58 -11.49 14.93 2.70
C GLY A 58 -12.90 14.69 2.20
N GLU A 59 -13.67 15.77 2.05
CA GLU A 59 -15.07 15.72 1.61
C GLU A 59 -15.24 15.07 0.22
N PHE A 60 -16.48 14.69 -0.10
CA PHE A 60 -16.80 14.16 -1.43
C PHE A 60 -16.48 15.21 -2.50
N ASN A 61 -15.89 14.77 -3.61
CA ASN A 61 -15.50 15.63 -4.73
C ASN A 61 -14.49 16.76 -4.37
N ALA A 62 -13.73 16.61 -3.28
CA ALA A 62 -12.67 17.56 -2.90
C ALA A 62 -11.38 17.47 -3.77
N GLY A 63 -11.38 16.65 -4.83
CA GLY A 63 -10.23 16.47 -5.71
C GLY A 63 -9.13 15.53 -5.18
N LYS A 64 -9.46 14.64 -4.23
CA LYS A 64 -8.49 13.68 -3.64
C LYS A 64 -7.82 12.79 -4.68
N SER A 65 -8.61 12.13 -5.52
CA SER A 65 -8.10 11.24 -6.57
C SER A 65 -7.28 12.00 -7.61
N ALA A 66 -7.67 13.24 -7.95
CA ALA A 66 -6.89 14.12 -8.82
C ALA A 66 -5.56 14.55 -8.19
N PHE A 67 -5.54 14.85 -6.89
CA PHE A 67 -4.30 15.13 -6.14
C PHE A 67 -3.35 13.92 -6.15
N ILE A 68 -3.90 12.72 -5.92
CA ILE A 68 -3.13 11.47 -5.97
C ILE A 68 -2.56 11.23 -7.37
N ASN A 69 -3.37 11.37 -8.43
CA ASN A 69 -2.89 11.25 -9.81
C ASN A 69 -1.79 12.26 -10.13
N ALA A 70 -1.93 13.51 -9.67
CA ALA A 70 -0.90 14.53 -9.81
C ALA A 70 0.39 14.17 -9.06
N LEU A 71 0.30 13.58 -7.87
CA LEU A 71 1.45 13.11 -7.08
C LEU A 71 2.18 11.95 -7.77
N LEU A 72 1.43 11.03 -8.37
CA LEU A 72 1.95 9.91 -9.15
C LEU A 72 2.58 10.36 -10.48
N GLY A 73 2.09 11.47 -11.04
CA GLY A 73 2.43 11.92 -12.39
C GLY A 73 1.69 11.14 -13.49
N GLU A 74 0.71 10.32 -13.11
CA GLU A 74 -0.09 9.47 -14.00
C GLU A 74 -1.54 9.41 -13.53
N THR A 75 -2.48 9.25 -14.45
CA THR A 75 -3.91 9.14 -14.14
C THR A 75 -4.27 7.68 -13.84
N LEU A 76 -4.05 7.25 -12.60
CA LEU A 76 -4.35 5.87 -12.16
C LEU A 76 -5.73 5.73 -11.49
N LEU A 77 -6.24 6.79 -10.87
CA LEU A 77 -7.56 6.82 -10.25
C LEU A 77 -8.57 7.51 -11.16
N GLU A 78 -9.83 7.07 -11.12
CA GLU A 78 -10.92 7.75 -11.84
C GLU A 78 -11.23 9.11 -11.20
N GLU A 79 -11.40 10.14 -12.03
CA GLU A 79 -11.73 11.51 -11.62
C GLU A 79 -13.18 11.84 -12.03
N GLY A 80 -14.02 12.39 -11.12
CA GLY A 80 -15.35 12.85 -11.50
C GLY A 80 -16.42 12.83 -10.38
N ALA A 81 -17.55 13.51 -10.66
CA ALA A 81 -18.66 13.79 -9.73
C ALA A 81 -19.77 12.73 -9.68
N THR A 82 -19.71 11.68 -10.51
CA THR A 82 -20.46 10.44 -10.27
C THR A 82 -19.96 9.82 -8.95
N PRO A 83 -20.77 9.08 -8.17
CA PRO A 83 -20.29 8.48 -6.93
C PRO A 83 -19.24 7.41 -7.25
N THR A 84 -17.99 7.83 -7.43
CA THR A 84 -16.87 7.05 -7.97
C THR A 84 -16.07 6.37 -6.88
N THR A 85 -16.15 6.86 -5.64
CA THR A 85 -15.47 6.26 -4.49
C THR A 85 -16.47 5.89 -3.39
N VAL A 86 -17.20 4.80 -3.62
CA VAL A 86 -17.73 3.96 -2.52
C VAL A 86 -16.62 3.03 -1.97
N ARG A 87 -15.50 2.94 -2.71
CA ARG A 87 -14.41 1.98 -2.53
C ARG A 87 -13.15 2.66 -1.99
N VAL A 88 -12.40 1.96 -1.14
CA VAL A 88 -11.05 2.39 -0.72
C VAL A 88 -10.05 1.90 -1.76
N HIS A 89 -9.19 2.79 -2.26
CA HIS A 89 -8.11 2.39 -3.17
C HIS A 89 -6.79 2.39 -2.41
N VAL A 90 -6.02 1.30 -2.53
CA VAL A 90 -4.67 1.18 -1.98
C VAL A 90 -3.70 1.06 -3.13
N LEU A 91 -2.87 2.08 -3.31
CA LEU A 91 -1.85 2.11 -4.35
C LEU A 91 -0.51 1.68 -3.74
N ARG A 92 0.14 0.72 -4.39
CA ARG A 92 1.41 0.12 -3.96
C ARG A 92 2.36 0.03 -5.15
N HIS A 93 3.65 -0.10 -4.87
CA HIS A 93 4.59 -0.46 -5.92
C HIS A 93 4.30 -1.88 -6.45
N GLY A 94 4.39 -2.05 -7.77
CA GLY A 94 4.52 -3.35 -8.42
C GLY A 94 5.20 -3.21 -9.77
N ASP A 95 5.78 -4.29 -10.28
CA ASP A 95 6.54 -4.26 -11.53
C ASP A 95 5.64 -3.97 -12.75
N GLU A 96 4.33 -4.22 -12.62
CA GLU A 96 3.32 -3.96 -13.64
C GLU A 96 2.06 -3.31 -13.05
N LEU A 97 1.30 -2.63 -13.91
CA LEU A 97 -0.01 -2.09 -13.55
C LEU A 97 -1.00 -3.25 -13.37
N SER A 98 -1.55 -3.40 -12.16
CA SER A 98 -2.58 -4.40 -11.86
C SER A 98 -3.62 -3.82 -10.91
N ARG A 99 -4.86 -4.32 -11.00
CA ARG A 99 -5.97 -3.95 -10.12
C ARG A 99 -6.62 -5.21 -9.57
N ASN A 100 -6.68 -5.34 -8.26
CA ASN A 100 -7.27 -6.48 -7.57
C ASN A 100 -8.33 -6.00 -6.58
N LEU A 101 -9.58 -6.43 -6.80
CA LEU A 101 -10.66 -6.18 -5.86
C LEU A 101 -10.63 -7.24 -4.75
N THR A 102 -10.61 -6.79 -3.50
CA THR A 102 -10.69 -7.64 -2.32
C THR A 102 -12.11 -7.63 -1.72
N GLU A 103 -12.40 -8.57 -0.82
CA GLU A 103 -13.75 -8.76 -0.25
C GLU A 103 -14.30 -7.57 0.56
N ALA A 104 -13.44 -6.62 0.96
CA ALA A 104 -13.78 -5.53 1.88
C ALA A 104 -14.04 -4.17 1.21
N ASP A 105 -14.55 -4.13 -0.04
CA ASP A 105 -14.65 -2.89 -0.84
C ASP A 105 -13.31 -2.14 -0.92
N LEU A 106 -12.21 -2.89 -1.01
CA LEU A 106 -10.87 -2.36 -1.14
C LEU A 106 -10.26 -2.86 -2.45
N GLU A 107 -9.84 -1.92 -3.29
CA GLU A 107 -9.13 -2.21 -4.53
C GLU A 107 -7.64 -1.91 -4.35
N VAL A 108 -6.81 -2.95 -4.50
CA VAL A 108 -5.36 -2.80 -4.51
C VAL A 108 -4.92 -2.54 -5.95
N ILE A 109 -4.25 -1.40 -6.16
CA ILE A 109 -3.68 -1.00 -7.44
C ILE A 109 -2.16 -1.06 -7.31
N THR A 110 -1.49 -1.85 -8.14
CA THR A 110 -0.03 -1.82 -8.24
C THR A 110 0.39 -1.00 -9.45
N ALA A 111 1.49 -0.25 -9.35
CA ALA A 111 2.05 0.49 -10.48
C ALA A 111 3.59 0.58 -10.38
N PRO A 112 4.30 0.68 -11.51
CA PRO A 112 5.76 0.78 -11.56
C PRO A 112 6.26 2.20 -11.20
N VAL A 113 5.85 2.69 -10.03
CA VAL A 113 6.21 4.02 -9.51
C VAL A 113 7.20 3.85 -8.37
N GLU A 114 8.46 4.25 -8.59
CA GLU A 114 9.57 3.93 -7.69
C GLU A 114 9.40 4.41 -6.25
N TRP A 115 8.79 5.58 -6.02
CA TRP A 115 8.59 6.09 -4.66
C TRP A 115 7.49 5.35 -3.88
N LEU A 116 6.61 4.58 -4.56
CA LEU A 116 5.66 3.68 -3.90
C LEU A 116 6.35 2.44 -3.28
N ARG A 117 7.66 2.24 -3.49
CA ARG A 117 8.41 1.19 -2.79
C ARG A 117 8.57 1.51 -1.30
N ASP A 118 8.50 2.79 -0.96
CA ASP A 118 8.73 3.28 0.38
C ASP A 118 7.40 3.55 1.10
N ILE A 119 6.32 3.85 0.36
CA ILE A 119 5.00 4.19 0.93
C ILE A 119 3.85 3.54 0.16
N ASN A 120 2.80 3.18 0.89
CA ASN A 120 1.50 2.81 0.35
C ASN A 120 0.55 4.00 0.45
N LEU A 121 -0.09 4.35 -0.66
CA LEU A 121 -1.02 5.47 -0.72
C LEU A 121 -2.46 4.94 -0.63
N VAL A 122 -3.29 5.59 0.17
CA VAL A 122 -4.70 5.22 0.33
C VAL A 122 -5.58 6.38 -0.08
N ASP A 123 -6.38 6.17 -1.12
CA ASP A 123 -7.50 7.06 -1.44
C ASP A 123 -8.74 6.55 -0.70
N THR A 124 -9.39 7.44 0.04
CA THR A 124 -10.56 7.09 0.85
C THR A 124 -11.83 7.70 0.25
N PRO A 125 -12.98 7.01 0.38
CA PRO A 125 -14.29 7.61 0.12
C PRO A 125 -14.43 8.95 0.84
N GLY A 126 -15.11 9.91 0.21
CA GLY A 126 -15.44 11.16 0.90
C GLY A 126 -16.21 10.89 2.19
N ALA A 127 -15.93 11.62 3.28
CA ALA A 127 -16.56 11.40 4.58
C ALA A 127 -18.11 11.36 4.53
N ASN A 128 -18.72 12.11 3.60
CA ASN A 128 -20.17 12.14 3.38
C ASN A 128 -20.72 10.94 2.58
N ALA A 129 -19.89 10.20 1.85
CA ALA A 129 -20.27 9.00 1.10
C ALA A 129 -20.47 7.78 2.01
N VAL A 130 -19.73 7.70 3.13
CA VAL A 130 -19.87 6.62 4.12
C VAL A 130 -21.19 6.76 4.90
N ILE A 131 -21.66 7.99 5.12
CA ILE A 131 -22.90 8.28 5.87
C ILE A 131 -24.15 7.90 5.07
N GLN A 132 -24.12 8.00 3.73
CA GLN A 132 -25.25 7.60 2.87
C GLN A 132 -25.48 6.09 2.83
N ARG A 133 -24.50 5.27 3.22
CA ARG A 133 -24.62 3.80 3.24
C ARG A 133 -25.45 3.27 4.43
N HIS A 134 -25.74 4.13 5.41
CA HIS A 134 -26.45 3.79 6.64
C HIS A 134 -27.86 4.44 6.72
N GLN A 135 -28.42 4.89 5.60
CA GLN A 135 -29.82 5.33 5.49
C GLN A 135 -30.61 4.45 4.52
#